data_AF-A0AA96GB18-F1
#
_entry.id   AF-A0AA96GB18-F1
#
_cell.length_a   1.000
_cell.length_b   1.000
_cell.length_c   1.000
_cell.angle_alpha   90.00
_cell.angle_beta   90.00
_cell.angle_gamma   90.00
#
_symmetry.space_group_name_H-M   'P 1'
#
loop_
_entity.id
_entity.type
_entity.pdbx_description
1 polymer ?
#
loop_
_entity_poly.entity_id
_entity_poly.type
_entity_poly.pdbx_seq_one_letter_code
_entity_poly.pdbx_strand_id
1 'polypeptide(L)'
;MKKIKKKKSASHVVPAFLVGWTHGNAPPPGYIAAWFDEAYGGPLRIRFLTSNGHHHFEAAHTNWTAEVNIEPSTAIVEQWQGRLQWEQTQLAVLFPPIHSATDRRDVLLHVARMARGVTPAHRWNVL
;
A
#
# COMPACT_ATOMS: atom_id res chain seq x y z
N MET A 1 -28.83 -3.72 36.27
CA MET A 1 -28.74 -3.06 34.94
C MET A 1 -27.52 -3.60 34.20
N LYS A 2 -27.69 -4.35 33.11
CA LYS A 2 -26.56 -4.91 32.32
C LYS A 2 -25.96 -3.81 31.45
N LYS A 3 -24.69 -3.46 31.68
CA LYS A 3 -23.94 -2.52 30.83
C LYS A 3 -23.65 -3.20 29.49
N ILE A 4 -24.38 -2.81 28.44
CA ILE A 4 -24.08 -3.23 27.06
C ILE A 4 -22.80 -2.51 26.65
N LYS A 5 -21.66 -3.22 26.63
CA LYS A 5 -20.43 -2.71 26.03
C LYS A 5 -20.67 -2.59 24.53
N LYS A 6 -20.81 -1.35 24.05
CA LYS A 6 -20.81 -1.02 22.62
C LYS A 6 -19.52 -1.60 22.01
N LYS A 7 -19.63 -2.64 21.17
CA LYS A 7 -18.50 -3.11 20.34
C LYS A 7 -18.02 -1.88 19.56
N LYS A 8 -16.80 -1.40 19.81
CA LYS A 8 -16.16 -0.43 18.93
C LYS A 8 -16.12 -1.11 17.56
N SER A 9 -16.96 -0.65 16.63
CA SER A 9 -16.79 -0.99 15.22
C SER A 9 -15.35 -0.61 14.89
N ALA A 10 -14.53 -1.56 14.47
CA ALA A 10 -13.20 -1.26 13.97
C ALA A 10 -13.38 -0.14 12.94
N SER A 11 -12.81 1.04 13.19
CA SER A 11 -12.83 2.10 12.20
C SER A 11 -12.05 1.55 11.02
N HIS A 12 -12.74 1.13 9.97
CA HIS A 12 -12.08 0.70 8.75
C HIS A 12 -11.32 1.91 8.23
N VAL A 13 -9.99 1.94 8.45
CA VAL A 13 -9.13 2.94 7.83
C VAL A 13 -9.27 2.73 6.33
N VAL A 14 -9.78 3.75 5.65
CA VAL A 14 -9.97 3.69 4.19
C VAL A 14 -8.59 3.92 3.56
N PRO A 15 -8.12 3.04 2.66
CA PRO A 15 -6.87 3.25 1.94
C PRO A 15 -6.97 4.49 1.06
N ALA A 16 -5.86 5.22 0.92
CA ALA A 16 -5.79 6.34 -0.01
C ALA A 16 -5.74 5.86 -1.46
N PHE A 17 -5.09 4.72 -1.69
CA PHE A 17 -5.01 4.09 -3.01
C PHE A 17 -5.24 2.59 -2.91
N LEU A 18 -5.96 2.07 -3.90
CA LEU A 18 -6.11 0.66 -4.21
C LEU A 18 -5.48 0.45 -5.57
N VAL A 19 -4.52 -0.46 -5.66
CA VAL A 19 -3.86 -0.82 -6.92
C VAL A 19 -4.05 -2.30 -7.13
N GLY A 20 -4.37 -2.73 -8.33
CA GLY A 20 -4.56 -4.15 -8.54
C GLY A 20 -4.45 -4.56 -9.97
N TRP A 21 -4.27 -5.86 -10.10
CA TRP A 21 -3.75 -6.48 -11.29
C TRP A 21 -4.28 -7.91 -11.38
N THR A 22 -4.58 -8.36 -12.59
CA THR A 22 -5.03 -9.73 -12.86
C THR A 22 -3.86 -10.68 -13.08
N HIS A 23 -2.73 -10.16 -13.55
CA HIS A 23 -1.58 -10.94 -13.97
C HIS A 23 -0.27 -10.34 -13.44
N GLY A 24 0.71 -11.21 -13.24
CA GLY A 24 2.01 -10.86 -12.66
C GLY A 24 1.98 -10.84 -11.13
N ASN A 25 3.17 -10.84 -10.55
CA ASN A 25 3.36 -10.72 -9.12
C ASN A 25 3.59 -9.25 -8.75
N ALA A 26 3.24 -8.90 -7.50
CA ALA A 26 3.61 -7.61 -6.96
C ALA A 26 5.14 -7.42 -7.02
N PRO A 27 5.64 -6.23 -7.41
CA PRO A 27 7.06 -5.98 -7.40
C PRO A 27 7.62 -6.08 -5.97
N PRO A 28 8.80 -6.71 -5.79
CA PRO A 28 9.39 -6.84 -4.47
C PRO A 28 9.79 -5.45 -3.93
N PRO A 29 9.76 -5.23 -2.60
CA PRO A 29 10.02 -3.89 -2.03
C PRO A 29 11.39 -3.30 -2.39
N GLY A 30 12.41 -4.14 -2.56
CA GLY A 30 13.73 -3.69 -3.04
C GLY A 30 13.70 -3.15 -4.48
N TYR A 31 12.88 -3.73 -5.35
CA TYR A 31 12.68 -3.21 -6.71
C TYR A 31 11.96 -1.86 -6.66
N ILE A 32 10.92 -1.74 -5.82
CA ILE A 32 10.19 -0.48 -5.63
C ILE A 32 11.14 0.62 -5.16
N ALA A 33 12.04 0.32 -4.22
CA ALA A 33 13.04 1.27 -3.75
C ALA A 33 14.02 1.70 -4.86
N ALA A 34 14.58 0.74 -5.60
CA ALA A 34 15.49 1.05 -6.71
C ALA A 34 14.82 1.92 -7.79
N TRP A 35 13.60 1.54 -8.21
CA TRP A 35 12.81 2.31 -9.16
C TRP A 35 12.49 3.72 -8.65
N PHE A 36 12.12 3.85 -7.38
CA PHE A 36 11.81 5.14 -6.79
C PHE A 36 13.04 6.05 -6.77
N ASP A 37 14.19 5.50 -6.37
CA ASP A 37 15.44 6.23 -6.27
C ASP A 37 15.90 6.77 -7.62
N GLU A 38 15.72 5.97 -8.68
CA GLU A 38 15.96 6.37 -10.07
C GLU A 38 14.95 7.44 -10.54
N ALA A 39 13.66 7.25 -10.26
CA ALA A 39 12.60 8.10 -10.81
C ALA A 39 12.42 9.44 -10.08
N TYR A 40 12.74 9.50 -8.79
CA TYR A 40 12.41 10.65 -7.93
C TYR A 40 13.59 11.19 -7.10
N GLY A 41 14.79 10.61 -7.21
CA GLY A 41 15.97 11.06 -6.50
C GLY A 41 15.98 10.60 -5.04
N GLY A 42 16.40 9.35 -4.82
CA GLY A 42 16.38 8.64 -3.54
C GLY A 42 17.14 9.27 -2.35
N PRO A 43 17.20 8.58 -1.20
CA PRO A 43 16.80 7.18 -1.00
C PRO A 43 15.34 7.01 -0.55
N LEU A 44 14.72 5.92 -0.98
CA LEU A 44 13.51 5.34 -0.42
C LEU A 44 13.89 4.27 0.60
N ARG A 45 13.53 4.51 1.86
CA ARG A 45 13.77 3.57 2.96
C ARG A 45 12.57 2.66 3.12
N ILE A 46 12.79 1.35 3.09
CA ILE A 46 11.77 0.33 3.35
C ILE A 46 11.94 -0.22 4.76
N ARG A 47 10.83 -0.27 5.51
CA ARG A 47 10.75 -0.91 6.84
C ARG A 47 9.61 -1.91 6.86
N PHE A 48 9.91 -3.20 7.02
CA PHE A 48 8.88 -4.23 7.15
C PHE A 48 8.09 -4.07 8.46
N LEU A 49 6.76 -4.15 8.36
CA LEU A 49 5.84 -3.99 9.49
C LEU A 49 5.37 -5.34 10.06
N THR A 50 5.59 -6.43 9.33
CA THR A 50 5.31 -7.79 9.78
C THR A 50 6.61 -8.55 10.00
N SER A 51 6.63 -9.44 11.00
CA SER A 51 7.81 -10.25 11.31
C SER A 51 8.05 -11.38 10.31
N ASN A 52 7.00 -11.80 9.58
CA ASN A 52 7.01 -13.02 8.77
C ASN A 52 6.60 -12.74 7.31
N GLY A 53 7.13 -11.68 6.70
CA GLY A 53 6.91 -11.43 5.28
C GLY A 53 7.46 -10.09 4.80
N HIS A 54 7.44 -9.92 3.47
CA HIS A 54 7.87 -8.70 2.81
C HIS A 54 6.72 -7.92 2.18
N HIS A 55 5.49 -8.37 2.40
CA HIS A 55 4.30 -7.84 1.73
C HIS A 55 3.70 -6.62 2.43
N HIS A 56 4.03 -6.39 3.71
CA HIS A 56 3.54 -5.26 4.48
C HIS A 56 4.71 -4.46 5.04
N PHE A 57 4.86 -3.23 4.54
CA PHE A 57 6.00 -2.38 4.83
C PHE A 57 5.62 -0.90 4.83
N GLU A 58 6.45 -0.10 5.48
CA GLU A 58 6.47 1.35 5.38
C GLU A 58 7.56 1.76 4.39
N ALA A 59 7.22 2.68 3.48
CA ALA A 59 8.13 3.29 2.53
C ALA A 59 8.30 4.78 2.87
N ALA A 60 9.51 5.18 3.23
CA ALA A 60 9.83 6.52 3.70
C ALA A 60 10.81 7.23 2.77
N HIS A 61 10.46 8.45 2.35
CA HIS A 61 11.34 9.35 1.61
C HIS A 61 11.31 10.72 2.29
N THR A 62 12.46 11.17 2.80
CA THR A 62 12.57 12.36 3.67
C THR A 62 11.62 12.26 4.89
N ASN A 63 10.67 13.17 5.03
CA ASN A 63 9.65 13.21 6.09
C ASN A 63 8.32 12.58 5.66
N TRP A 64 8.23 12.06 4.44
CA TRP A 64 7.00 11.46 3.91
C TRP A 64 7.07 9.95 4.05
N THR A 65 5.98 9.38 4.55
CA THR A 65 5.84 7.93 4.72
C THR A 65 4.57 7.46 4.03
N ALA A 66 4.58 6.20 3.61
CA ALA A 66 3.43 5.48 3.11
C ALA A 66 3.47 4.07 3.67
N GLU A 67 2.35 3.60 4.21
CA GLU A 67 2.18 2.19 4.55
C GLU A 67 1.65 1.48 3.31
N VAL A 68 2.33 0.39 2.93
CA VAL A 68 2.04 -0.38 1.73
C VAL A 68 1.84 -1.84 2.13
N ASN A 69 0.70 -2.39 1.74
CA ASN A 69 0.45 -3.81 1.81
C ASN A 69 0.13 -4.36 0.42
N ILE A 70 1.08 -5.08 -0.18
CA ILE A 70 0.98 -5.66 -1.53
C ILE A 70 0.34 -7.06 -1.56
N GLU A 71 0.04 -7.62 -0.39
CA GLU A 71 -0.67 -8.89 -0.25
C GLU A 71 -1.59 -8.84 0.98
N PRO A 72 -2.67 -8.04 0.91
CA PRO A 72 -3.64 -7.96 1.98
C PRO A 72 -4.39 -9.28 2.15
N SER A 73 -5.00 -9.48 3.31
CA SER A 73 -5.77 -10.69 3.56
C SER A 73 -6.92 -10.86 2.57
N THR A 74 -7.31 -12.11 2.30
CA THR A 74 -8.43 -12.45 1.40
C THR A 74 -9.70 -11.67 1.73
N ALA A 75 -10.01 -11.48 3.02
CA ALA A 75 -11.17 -10.71 3.46
C ALA A 75 -11.13 -9.23 2.99
N ILE A 76 -9.94 -8.61 2.96
CA ILE A 76 -9.78 -7.24 2.44
C ILE A 76 -9.94 -7.23 0.91
N VAL A 77 -9.39 -8.24 0.22
CA VAL A 77 -9.53 -8.37 -1.24
C VAL A 77 -11.00 -8.52 -1.63
N GLU A 78 -11.71 -9.48 -1.04
CA GLU A 78 -13.14 -9.74 -1.30
C GLU A 78 -14.01 -8.51 -0.98
N GLN A 79 -13.72 -7.82 0.13
CA GLN A 79 -14.42 -6.58 0.49
C GLN A 79 -14.34 -5.55 -0.64
N TRP A 80 -13.15 -5.34 -1.21
CA TRP A 80 -12.96 -4.32 -2.26
C TRP A 80 -13.44 -4.80 -3.63
N GLN A 81 -13.26 -6.07 -3.98
CA GLN A 81 -13.85 -6.66 -5.19
C GLN A 81 -15.38 -6.49 -5.20
N GLY A 82 -16.05 -6.80 -4.10
CA GLY A 82 -17.50 -6.63 -3.99
C GLY A 82 -17.96 -5.18 -4.03
N ARG A 83 -17.20 -4.26 -3.41
CA ARG A 83 -17.53 -2.82 -3.40
C ARG A 83 -17.32 -2.13 -4.74
N LEU A 84 -16.26 -2.51 -5.46
CA LEU A 84 -15.87 -1.87 -6.71
C LEU A 84 -16.36 -2.62 -7.95
N GLN A 85 -17.00 -3.78 -7.78
CA GLN A 85 -17.39 -4.68 -8.88
C GLN A 85 -16.22 -4.97 -9.82
N TRP A 86 -15.05 -5.17 -9.24
CA TRP A 86 -13.79 -5.24 -9.94
C TRP A 86 -13.41 -6.70 -10.20
N GLU A 87 -12.66 -6.96 -11.28
CA GLU A 87 -12.25 -8.30 -11.70
C GLU A 87 -10.82 -8.71 -11.32
N GLN A 88 -9.97 -7.78 -10.90
CA GLN A 88 -8.57 -8.13 -10.58
C GLN A 88 -8.50 -9.06 -9.36
N THR A 89 -7.66 -10.08 -9.47
CA THR A 89 -7.50 -11.15 -8.47
C THR A 89 -6.46 -10.82 -7.41
N GLN A 90 -5.67 -9.77 -7.62
CA GLN A 90 -4.64 -9.30 -6.72
C GLN A 90 -4.85 -7.82 -6.38
N LEU A 91 -4.35 -7.41 -5.21
CA LEU A 91 -4.57 -6.07 -4.68
C LEU A 91 -3.38 -5.63 -3.85
N ALA A 92 -2.94 -4.39 -4.01
CA ALA A 92 -2.18 -3.63 -3.04
C ALA A 92 -3.05 -2.52 -2.46
N VAL A 93 -2.90 -2.30 -1.16
CA VAL A 93 -3.55 -1.22 -0.42
C VAL A 93 -2.49 -0.29 0.14
N LEU A 94 -2.69 1.01 -0.03
CA LEU A 94 -1.76 2.03 0.43
C LEU A 94 -2.45 3.04 1.34
N PHE A 95 -1.79 3.34 2.45
CA PHE A 95 -2.30 4.25 3.47
C PHE A 95 -1.32 5.41 3.72
N PRO A 96 -1.84 6.63 3.92
CA PRO A 96 -1.05 7.70 4.48
C PRO A 96 -0.81 7.44 5.98
N PRO A 97 0.23 8.03 6.59
CA PRO A 97 0.47 7.97 8.02
C PRO A 97 -0.73 8.51 8.82
N ILE A 98 -1.14 7.76 9.85
CA ILE A 98 -2.31 8.04 10.70
C ILE A 98 -2.17 9.39 11.46
N HIS A 99 -0.94 9.86 11.68
CA HIS A 99 -0.63 11.00 12.56
C HIS A 99 0.35 12.03 11.95
N SER A 100 0.20 12.39 10.67
CA SER A 100 1.04 13.46 10.12
C SER A 100 0.47 14.86 10.44
N ALA A 101 1.28 15.68 11.12
CA ALA A 101 1.09 17.13 11.22
C ALA A 101 1.62 17.87 9.96
N THR A 102 2.25 17.11 9.05
CA THR A 102 2.81 17.55 7.76
C THR A 102 1.72 17.99 6.78
N ASP A 103 2.07 18.83 5.79
CA ASP A 103 1.17 19.15 4.68
C ASP A 103 0.66 17.85 4.02
N ARG A 104 -0.67 17.68 4.06
CA ARG A 104 -1.35 16.48 3.56
C ARG A 104 -1.09 16.25 2.07
N ARG A 105 -0.78 17.31 1.29
CA ARG A 105 -0.57 17.21 -0.16
C ARG A 105 0.70 16.43 -0.49
N ASP A 106 1.81 16.73 0.18
CA ASP A 106 3.08 16.04 -0.10
C ASP A 106 3.03 14.58 0.34
N VAL A 107 2.34 14.31 1.46
CA VAL A 107 2.08 12.95 1.91
C VAL A 107 1.27 12.19 0.87
N LEU A 108 0.15 12.75 0.39
CA LEU A 108 -0.66 12.10 -0.64
C LEU A 108 0.10 11.91 -1.95
N LEU A 109 0.94 12.88 -2.34
CA LEU A 109 1.81 12.76 -3.50
C LEU A 109 2.81 11.62 -3.34
N HIS A 110 3.42 11.47 -2.15
CA HIS A 110 4.29 10.34 -1.85
C HIS A 110 3.54 9.01 -1.94
N VAL A 111 2.36 8.89 -1.34
CA VAL A 111 1.54 7.67 -1.44
C VAL A 111 1.16 7.38 -2.90
N ALA A 112 0.86 8.40 -3.71
CA ALA A 112 0.58 8.24 -5.14
C ALA A 112 1.79 7.74 -5.93
N ARG A 113 2.99 8.24 -5.63
CA ARG A 113 4.25 7.74 -6.22
C ARG A 113 4.48 6.26 -5.85
N MET A 114 4.17 5.89 -4.61
CA MET A 114 4.21 4.49 -4.18
C MET A 114 3.18 3.63 -4.92
N ALA A 115 1.95 4.12 -5.10
CA ALA A 115 0.90 3.43 -5.85
C ALA A 115 1.34 3.15 -7.31
N ARG A 116 2.01 4.11 -7.94
CA ARG A 116 2.63 3.91 -9.25
C ARG A 116 3.71 2.82 -9.22
N GLY A 117 4.59 2.84 -8.22
CA GLY A 117 5.69 1.87 -8.09
C GLY A 117 5.24 0.43 -7.84
N VAL A 118 4.10 0.23 -7.15
CA VAL A 118 3.54 -1.12 -6.94
C VAL A 118 2.78 -1.67 -8.13
N THR A 119 2.47 -0.85 -9.14
CA THR A 119 1.76 -1.31 -10.34
C THR A 119 2.69 -2.22 -11.14
N PRO A 120 2.34 -3.52 -11.35
CA PRO A 120 3.19 -4.41 -12.12
C PRO A 120 3.35 -3.90 -13.54
N ALA A 121 4.59 -3.74 -14.00
CA ALA A 121 4.83 -3.47 -15.41
C ALA A 121 4.41 -4.69 -16.23
N HIS A 122 3.57 -4.50 -17.26
CA HIS A 122 3.18 -5.56 -18.22
C HIS A 122 4.35 -6.18 -19.01
N ARG A 123 5.60 -5.79 -18.74
CA ARG A 123 6.81 -6.28 -19.41
C ARG A 123 7.79 -6.83 -18.40
N TRP A 124 7.63 -8.10 -18.07
CA TRP A 124 8.75 -8.95 -17.64
C TRP A 124 9.30 -9.69 -18.86
N ASN A 125 9.84 -8.95 -19.83
CA ASN A 125 10.80 -9.50 -20.80
C ASN A 125 12.14 -8.86 -20.45
N VAL A 126 12.83 -9.47 -19.51
CA VAL A 126 14.28 -9.33 -19.40
C VAL A 126 14.84 -10.42 -20.32
N LEU A 127 15.59 -9.97 -21.35
CA LEU A 127 16.37 -10.81 -22.26
C LEU A 127 17.43 -11.61 -21.51
#